data_AF-A0A6S6RZZ9-F1
#
_entry.id   AF-A0A6S6RZZ9-F1
#
_cell.length_a   1.000
_cell.length_b   1.000
_cell.length_c   1.000
_cell.angle_alpha   90.00
_cell.angle_beta   90.00
_cell.angle_gamma   90.00
#
_symmetry.space_group_name_H-M   'P 1'
#
loop_
_entity.id
_entity.type
_entity.pdbx_description
1 polymer ?
#
loop_
_entity_poly.entity_id
_entity_poly.type
_entity_poly.pdbx_seq_one_letter_code
_entity_poly.pdbx_strand_id
1 'polypeptide(L)'
;MVKNDIQWVIDPLDGKTNFTKHLPHFSVSIAVRINGCTEIAAIYNPMLNELFTAVRGQGAQLNGYRLRIKNNNELEGEIIATGFPFKAKQHSAAYINIVAKLFKKCADFRRTGSAAFDLAYVAADRVDGFFEIGLKPWDFMAGELLVREAGGILTDFVGGHNYLTSGNLLAGSRRIVKKWC
;
A
#
# COMPACT_ATOMS: atom_id res chain seq x y z
N MET A 1 -9.66 33.42 -11.82
CA MET A 1 -9.75 31.96 -11.97
C MET A 1 -8.59 31.36 -11.20
N VAL A 2 -8.85 30.67 -10.07
CA VAL A 2 -7.81 29.90 -9.38
C VAL A 2 -7.53 28.68 -10.26
N LYS A 3 -6.34 28.59 -10.86
CA LYS A 3 -5.91 27.35 -11.54
C LYS A 3 -5.79 26.28 -10.47
N ASN A 4 -6.61 25.23 -10.56
CA ASN A 4 -6.37 24.03 -9.77
C ASN A 4 -5.06 23.41 -10.28
N ASP A 5 -4.14 23.11 -9.36
CA ASP A 5 -2.95 22.35 -9.67
C ASP A 5 -3.33 20.87 -9.74
N ILE A 6 -3.35 20.31 -10.96
CA ILE A 6 -3.71 18.92 -11.24
C ILE A 6 -2.44 18.17 -11.61
N GLN A 7 -2.12 17.13 -10.83
CA GLN A 7 -0.94 16.30 -11.01
C GLN A 7 -1.34 14.85 -11.22
N TRP A 8 -0.87 14.25 -12.30
CA TRP A 8 -0.99 12.81 -12.54
C TRP A 8 0.27 12.11 -12.06
N VAL A 9 0.10 11.18 -11.13
CA VAL A 9 1.19 10.36 -10.57
C VAL A 9 0.99 8.93 -11.06
N ILE A 10 1.93 8.44 -11.86
CA ILE A 10 1.76 7.20 -12.62
C ILE A 10 2.98 6.29 -12.40
N ASP A 11 2.74 5.03 -12.00
CA ASP A 11 3.68 3.94 -12.23
C ASP A 11 3.13 3.07 -13.38
N PRO A 12 3.75 3.12 -14.58
CA PRO A 12 3.27 2.35 -15.72
C PRO A 12 3.51 0.84 -15.56
N LEU A 13 4.39 0.42 -14.66
CA LEU A 13 4.66 -0.98 -14.38
C LEU A 13 5.28 -1.13 -12.98
N ASP A 14 4.41 -1.31 -11.99
CA ASP A 14 4.81 -1.80 -10.66
C ASP A 14 5.02 -3.32 -10.73
N GLY A 15 6.10 -3.82 -10.11
CA GLY A 15 6.50 -5.22 -10.24
C GLY A 15 7.36 -5.56 -11.46
N LYS A 16 8.17 -4.61 -11.97
CA LYS A 16 9.10 -4.83 -13.11
C LYS A 16 9.91 -6.13 -13.06
N THR A 17 10.43 -6.48 -11.87
CA THR A 17 11.21 -7.72 -11.68
C THR A 17 10.35 -8.96 -11.89
N ASN A 18 9.10 -8.93 -11.44
CA ASN A 18 8.15 -10.02 -11.63
C ASN A 18 7.82 -10.17 -13.13
N PHE A 19 7.50 -9.06 -13.80
CA PHE A 19 7.26 -9.03 -15.25
C PHE A 19 8.44 -9.63 -16.04
N THR A 20 9.66 -9.17 -15.76
CA THR A 20 10.89 -9.63 -16.45
C THR A 20 11.15 -11.13 -16.22
N LYS A 21 10.70 -11.68 -15.09
CA LYS A 21 10.86 -13.10 -14.75
C LYS A 21 9.63 -13.95 -15.06
N HIS A 22 8.66 -13.41 -15.80
CA HIS A 22 7.41 -14.08 -16.14
C HIS A 22 6.57 -14.52 -14.92
N LEU A 23 6.75 -13.87 -13.77
CA LEU A 23 5.88 -14.07 -12.61
C LEU A 23 4.65 -13.15 -12.78
N PRO A 24 3.42 -13.70 -12.88
CA PRO A 24 2.22 -12.97 -13.32
C PRO A 24 1.60 -12.13 -12.19
N HIS A 25 2.41 -11.28 -11.57
CA HIS A 25 2.01 -10.44 -10.44
C HIS A 25 2.66 -9.05 -10.56
N PHE A 26 1.98 -8.15 -11.24
CA PHE A 26 2.40 -6.77 -11.52
C PHE A 26 1.16 -5.92 -11.83
N SER A 27 1.27 -4.59 -11.73
CA SER A 27 0.13 -3.69 -11.91
C SER A 27 0.51 -2.37 -12.56
N VAL A 28 -0.49 -1.67 -13.09
CA VAL A 28 -0.43 -0.25 -13.43
C VAL A 28 -1.04 0.53 -12.27
N SER A 29 -0.40 1.62 -11.85
CA SER A 29 -0.86 2.48 -10.75
C SER A 29 -1.02 3.92 -11.22
N ILE A 30 -2.18 4.51 -11.00
CA ILE A 30 -2.50 5.89 -11.37
C ILE A 30 -3.18 6.59 -10.20
N ALA A 31 -2.68 7.76 -9.84
CA ALA A 31 -3.31 8.67 -8.90
C ALA A 31 -3.44 10.07 -9.50
N VAL A 32 -4.56 10.73 -9.27
CA VAL A 32 -4.80 12.13 -9.65
C VAL A 32 -4.83 12.96 -8.39
N ARG A 33 -3.96 13.96 -8.32
CA ARG A 33 -3.91 14.92 -7.22
C ARG A 33 -4.45 16.26 -7.66
N ILE A 34 -5.30 16.86 -6.83
CA ILE A 34 -5.83 18.21 -7.02
C ILE A 34 -5.43 19.02 -5.79
N ASN A 35 -4.71 20.12 -6.00
CA ASN A 35 -4.24 21.02 -4.93
C ASN A 35 -3.48 20.25 -3.82
N GLY A 36 -2.61 19.32 -4.23
CA GLY A 36 -1.79 18.52 -3.32
C GLY A 36 -2.51 17.35 -2.64
N CYS A 37 -3.80 17.14 -2.84
CA CYS A 37 -4.54 16.00 -2.29
C CYS A 37 -4.82 14.94 -3.35
N THR A 38 -4.66 13.66 -3.03
CA THR A 38 -5.07 12.57 -3.91
C THR A 38 -6.59 12.45 -3.93
N GLU A 39 -7.20 12.68 -5.08
CA GLU A 39 -8.66 12.71 -5.25
C GLU A 39 -9.20 11.46 -5.96
N ILE A 40 -8.42 10.87 -6.86
CA ILE A 40 -8.79 9.68 -7.64
C ILE A 40 -7.61 8.72 -7.66
N ALA A 41 -7.88 7.42 -7.55
CA ALA A 41 -6.88 6.36 -7.65
C ALA A 41 -7.41 5.17 -8.45
N ALA A 42 -6.52 4.56 -9.23
CA ALA A 42 -6.75 3.30 -9.91
C ALA A 42 -5.48 2.42 -9.86
N ILE A 43 -5.65 1.14 -9.51
CA ILE A 43 -4.62 0.12 -9.61
C ILE A 43 -5.19 -1.06 -10.39
N TYR A 44 -4.51 -1.46 -11.45
CA TYR A 44 -4.99 -2.52 -12.34
C TYR A 44 -3.95 -3.62 -12.51
N ASN A 45 -4.33 -4.84 -12.16
CA ASN A 45 -3.55 -6.04 -12.49
C ASN A 45 -4.15 -6.71 -13.74
N PRO A 46 -3.46 -6.67 -14.90
CA PRO A 46 -3.99 -7.20 -16.15
C PRO A 46 -4.01 -8.73 -16.21
N MET A 47 -3.18 -9.41 -15.41
CA MET A 47 -3.14 -10.88 -15.40
C MET A 47 -4.36 -11.49 -14.71
N LEU A 48 -4.89 -10.79 -13.71
CA LEU A 48 -6.05 -11.24 -12.92
C LEU A 48 -7.36 -10.53 -13.35
N ASN A 49 -7.27 -9.52 -14.22
CA ASN A 49 -8.38 -8.62 -14.54
C ASN A 49 -9.01 -8.00 -13.28
N GLU A 50 -8.14 -7.49 -12.40
CA GLU A 50 -8.55 -6.85 -11.14
C GLU A 50 -8.29 -5.36 -11.19
N LEU A 51 -9.38 -4.58 -11.19
CA LEU A 51 -9.38 -3.13 -11.18
C LEU A 51 -9.82 -2.62 -9.81
N PHE A 52 -8.85 -2.08 -9.07
CA PHE A 52 -9.06 -1.38 -7.82
C PHE A 52 -9.22 0.11 -8.11
N THR A 53 -10.27 0.74 -7.59
CA THR A 53 -10.56 2.15 -7.81
C THR A 53 -11.00 2.83 -6.52
N ALA A 54 -10.71 4.11 -6.39
CA ALA A 54 -11.23 4.95 -5.31
C ALA A 54 -11.38 6.40 -5.77
N VAL A 55 -12.43 7.03 -5.25
CA VAL A 55 -12.63 8.48 -5.32
C VAL A 55 -12.77 8.99 -3.90
N ARG A 56 -12.10 10.08 -3.57
CA ARG A 56 -12.09 10.65 -2.24
C ARG A 56 -13.51 10.92 -1.74
N GLY A 57 -13.83 10.36 -0.57
CA GLY A 57 -15.14 10.47 0.07
C GLY A 57 -16.23 9.56 -0.50
N GLN A 58 -15.94 8.73 -1.52
CA GLN A 58 -16.92 7.84 -2.16
C GLN A 58 -16.64 6.34 -1.91
N GLY A 59 -15.55 6.02 -1.22
CA GLY A 59 -15.14 4.65 -0.96
C GLY A 59 -14.25 4.06 -2.05
N ALA A 60 -13.70 2.87 -1.75
CA ALA A 60 -12.90 2.08 -2.66
C ALA A 60 -13.70 0.89 -3.22
N GLN A 61 -13.37 0.44 -4.43
CA GLN A 61 -14.00 -0.68 -5.11
C GLN A 61 -12.97 -1.62 -5.75
N LEU A 62 -13.30 -2.91 -5.85
CA LEU A 62 -12.66 -3.91 -6.70
C LEU A 62 -13.68 -4.39 -7.72
N ASN A 63 -13.44 -4.18 -9.02
CA ASN A 63 -14.35 -4.59 -10.09
C ASN A 63 -15.81 -4.15 -9.85
N GLY A 64 -16.00 -2.95 -9.30
CA GLY A 64 -17.32 -2.38 -8.97
C GLY A 64 -17.88 -2.76 -7.60
N TYR A 65 -17.29 -3.73 -6.90
CA TYR A 65 -17.72 -4.13 -5.56
C TYR A 65 -17.01 -3.32 -4.48
N ARG A 66 -17.77 -2.77 -3.54
CA ARG A 66 -17.23 -1.93 -2.46
C ARG A 66 -16.28 -2.70 -1.55
N LEU A 67 -15.16 -2.07 -1.20
CA LEU A 67 -14.15 -2.59 -0.30
C LEU A 67 -14.34 -2.07 1.12
N ARG A 68 -13.94 -2.89 2.11
CA ARG A 68 -13.93 -2.51 3.52
C ARG A 68 -12.91 -3.34 4.29
N ILE A 69 -11.98 -2.66 4.96
CA ILE A 69 -11.01 -3.29 5.86
C ILE A 69 -11.72 -3.72 7.15
N LYS A 70 -11.44 -4.94 7.63
CA LYS A 70 -11.95 -5.41 8.92
C LYS A 70 -11.14 -4.80 10.07
N ASN A 71 -11.84 -4.50 11.17
CA ASN A 71 -11.22 -4.02 12.40
C ASN A 71 -10.97 -5.18 13.36
N ASN A 72 -10.01 -6.04 13.03
CA ASN A 72 -9.56 -7.09 13.93
C ASN A 72 -8.88 -6.48 15.17
N ASN A 73 -9.05 -7.14 16.33
CA ASN A 73 -8.58 -6.65 17.62
C ASN A 73 -7.16 -7.10 17.96
N GLU A 74 -6.65 -8.14 17.32
CA GLU A 74 -5.47 -8.91 17.72
C GLU A 74 -4.55 -9.13 16.51
N LEU A 75 -3.23 -9.03 16.72
CA LEU A 75 -2.25 -9.30 15.65
C LEU A 75 -2.14 -10.81 15.36
N GLU A 76 -2.61 -11.62 16.30
CA GLU A 76 -2.60 -13.07 16.17
C GLU A 76 -3.50 -13.48 15.01
N GLY A 77 -2.95 -14.24 14.07
CA GLY A 77 -3.66 -14.63 12.84
C GLY A 77 -3.47 -13.67 11.66
N GLU A 78 -2.88 -12.48 11.85
CA GLU A 78 -2.74 -11.50 10.76
C GLU A 78 -1.64 -11.87 9.76
N ILE A 79 -1.90 -11.61 8.48
CA ILE A 79 -0.98 -11.77 7.36
C ILE A 79 -0.52 -10.37 6.92
N ILE A 80 0.80 -10.15 6.98
CA ILE A 80 1.39 -8.84 6.71
C ILE A 80 2.11 -8.85 5.35
N ALA A 81 1.73 -7.97 4.44
CA ALA A 81 2.50 -7.73 3.22
C ALA A 81 3.74 -6.85 3.49
N THR A 82 4.85 -7.10 2.80
CA THR A 82 6.06 -6.29 2.96
C THR A 82 7.01 -6.40 1.77
N GLY A 83 7.93 -5.45 1.65
CA GLY A 83 9.00 -5.41 0.66
C GLY A 83 10.38 -5.28 1.28
N PHE A 84 11.31 -6.16 0.89
CA PHE A 84 12.72 -6.05 1.28
C PHE A 84 13.35 -4.77 0.69
N PRO A 85 14.24 -4.07 1.44
CA PRO A 85 14.88 -2.83 0.98
C PRO A 85 16.03 -3.09 -0.01
N PHE A 86 15.75 -3.71 -1.15
CA PHE A 86 16.78 -4.12 -2.13
C PHE A 86 17.50 -2.93 -2.79
N LYS A 87 16.86 -1.76 -2.85
CA LYS A 87 17.45 -0.49 -3.33
C LYS A 87 18.19 0.29 -2.21
N ALA A 88 18.00 -0.09 -0.95
CA ALA A 88 18.53 0.60 0.23
C ALA A 88 19.08 -0.41 1.24
N LYS A 89 20.02 -1.25 0.78
CA LYS A 89 20.58 -2.39 1.52
C LYS A 89 21.22 -2.02 2.85
N GLN A 90 21.64 -0.76 3.04
CA GLN A 90 22.12 -0.26 4.32
C GLN A 90 21.11 -0.42 5.46
N HIS A 91 19.81 -0.52 5.17
CA HIS A 91 18.76 -0.75 6.17
C HIS A 91 18.42 -2.23 6.39
N SER A 92 19.14 -3.17 5.77
CA SER A 92 18.84 -4.61 5.83
C SER A 92 18.79 -5.16 7.26
N ALA A 93 19.79 -4.84 8.10
CA ALA A 93 19.82 -5.31 9.49
C ALA A 93 18.62 -4.78 10.29
N ALA A 94 18.30 -3.49 10.15
CA ALA A 94 17.14 -2.89 10.81
C ALA A 94 15.83 -3.54 10.34
N TYR A 95 15.69 -3.76 9.03
CA TYR A 95 14.52 -4.43 8.44
C TYR A 95 14.34 -5.86 8.96
N ILE A 96 15.40 -6.67 8.98
CA ILE A 96 15.31 -8.05 9.49
C ILE A 96 14.93 -8.07 10.98
N ASN A 97 15.44 -7.11 11.77
CA ASN A 97 15.03 -6.97 13.17
C ASN A 97 13.54 -6.60 13.32
N ILE A 98 12.98 -5.79 12.42
CA ILE A 98 11.55 -5.48 12.39
C ILE A 98 10.74 -6.74 12.08
N VAL A 99 11.08 -7.46 11.00
CA VAL A 99 10.41 -8.70 10.60
C VAL A 99 10.46 -9.73 11.74
N ALA A 100 11.63 -9.95 12.36
CA ALA A 100 11.78 -10.90 13.45
C ALA A 100 10.93 -10.55 14.69
N LYS A 101 10.69 -9.25 14.97
CA LYS A 101 9.81 -8.82 16.05
C LYS A 101 8.33 -8.99 15.71
N LEU A 102 7.94 -8.67 14.48
CA LEU A 102 6.56 -8.80 14.01
C LEU A 102 6.15 -10.27 13.86
N PHE A 103 7.05 -11.14 13.38
CA PHE A 103 6.79 -12.58 13.21
C PHE A 103 6.42 -13.29 14.52
N LYS A 104 6.84 -12.76 15.67
CA LYS A 104 6.44 -13.29 16.98
C LYS A 104 4.99 -12.96 17.35
N LYS A 105 4.31 -12.11 16.58
CA LYS A 105 2.97 -11.57 16.88
C LYS A 105 1.96 -11.81 15.76
N CYS A 106 2.40 -11.81 14.50
CA CYS A 106 1.56 -12.09 13.34
C CYS A 106 1.63 -13.58 12.94
N ALA A 107 0.73 -14.01 12.07
CA ALA A 107 0.75 -15.38 11.56
C ALA A 107 1.82 -15.58 10.48
N ASP A 108 1.88 -14.70 9.50
CA ASP A 108 2.78 -14.88 8.35
C ASP A 108 3.00 -13.57 7.57
N PHE A 109 3.94 -13.59 6.64
CA PHE A 109 4.21 -12.49 5.71
C PHE A 109 3.87 -12.85 4.26
N ARG A 110 3.57 -11.83 3.46
CA ARG A 110 3.55 -11.91 2.00
C ARG A 110 4.57 -10.93 1.43
N ARG A 111 5.38 -11.40 0.49
CA ARG A 111 6.30 -10.56 -0.28
C ARG A 111 6.00 -10.82 -1.75
N THR A 112 5.14 -10.00 -2.33
CA THR A 112 4.66 -10.22 -3.70
C THR A 112 5.56 -9.55 -4.74
N GLY A 113 6.15 -8.41 -4.39
CA GLY A 113 7.02 -7.63 -5.28
C GLY A 113 6.31 -6.54 -6.09
N SER A 114 5.07 -6.19 -5.74
CA SER A 114 4.30 -5.08 -6.31
C SER A 114 3.70 -4.25 -5.16
N ALA A 115 4.34 -3.14 -4.79
CA ALA A 115 3.95 -2.36 -3.61
C ALA A 115 2.56 -1.70 -3.76
N ALA A 116 2.24 -1.23 -4.97
CA ALA A 116 0.94 -0.64 -5.27
C ALA A 116 -0.16 -1.70 -5.09
N PHE A 117 0.09 -2.92 -5.57
CA PHE A 117 -0.86 -4.01 -5.48
C PHE A 117 -0.96 -4.62 -4.07
N ASP A 118 0.13 -4.61 -3.30
CA ASP A 118 0.08 -4.97 -1.87
C ASP A 118 -0.83 -4.02 -1.08
N LEU A 119 -0.79 -2.72 -1.37
CA LEU A 119 -1.73 -1.74 -0.78
C LEU A 119 -3.18 -1.97 -1.23
N ALA A 120 -3.39 -2.35 -2.50
CA ALA A 120 -4.71 -2.74 -2.99
C ALA A 120 -5.25 -3.98 -2.26
N TYR A 121 -4.37 -4.94 -1.94
CA TYR A 121 -4.71 -6.11 -1.15
C TYR A 121 -5.05 -5.77 0.31
N VAL A 122 -4.37 -4.78 0.91
CA VAL A 122 -4.78 -4.23 2.20
C VAL A 122 -6.18 -3.64 2.09
N ALA A 123 -6.46 -2.80 1.08
CA ALA A 123 -7.78 -2.19 0.90
C ALA A 123 -8.90 -3.24 0.73
N ALA A 124 -8.61 -4.37 0.10
CA ALA A 124 -9.54 -5.48 -0.07
C ALA A 124 -9.52 -6.54 1.05
N ASP A 125 -8.81 -6.29 2.16
CA ASP A 125 -8.76 -7.20 3.31
C ASP A 125 -8.23 -8.61 2.93
N ARG A 126 -7.37 -8.68 1.91
CA ARG A 126 -6.68 -9.91 1.48
C ARG A 126 -5.39 -10.16 2.27
N VAL A 127 -4.81 -9.07 2.78
CA VAL A 127 -3.75 -9.02 3.78
C VAL A 127 -4.15 -7.96 4.81
N ASP A 128 -3.74 -8.14 6.05
CA ASP A 128 -4.22 -7.32 7.17
C ASP A 128 -3.46 -5.98 7.29
N GLY A 129 -2.25 -5.92 6.74
CA GLY A 129 -1.49 -4.68 6.66
C GLY A 129 -0.28 -4.78 5.74
N PHE A 130 0.41 -3.66 5.58
CA PHE A 130 1.58 -3.51 4.73
C PHE A 130 2.62 -2.60 5.37
N PHE A 131 3.91 -2.95 5.26
CA PHE A 131 4.99 -2.01 5.55
C PHE A 131 6.17 -2.16 4.60
N GLU A 132 6.78 -1.04 4.21
CA GLU A 132 7.99 -1.02 3.38
C GLU A 132 8.83 0.25 3.63
N ILE A 133 10.13 0.16 3.35
CA ILE A 133 11.11 1.24 3.55
C ILE A 133 11.42 1.90 2.20
N GLY A 134 11.31 3.23 2.15
CA GLY A 134 11.84 4.04 1.04
C GLY A 134 11.10 3.92 -0.30
N LEU A 135 9.78 3.76 -0.27
CA LEU A 135 8.93 3.82 -1.46
C LEU A 135 8.95 5.20 -2.11
N LYS A 136 8.75 5.24 -3.42
CA LYS A 136 8.57 6.49 -4.18
C LYS A 136 7.08 6.86 -4.24
N PRO A 137 6.74 8.15 -4.42
CA PRO A 137 5.35 8.61 -4.46
C PRO A 137 4.44 7.81 -5.41
N TRP A 138 4.93 7.46 -6.60
CA TRP A 138 4.19 6.67 -7.58
C TRP A 138 3.95 5.21 -7.16
N ASP A 139 4.78 4.67 -6.27
CA ASP A 139 4.65 3.29 -5.77
C ASP A 139 3.43 3.15 -4.82
N PHE A 140 3.01 4.23 -4.14
CA PHE A 140 1.99 4.13 -3.08
C PHE A 140 0.82 5.10 -3.16
N MET A 141 0.88 6.23 -3.89
CA MET A 141 -0.17 7.26 -3.81
C MET A 141 -1.56 6.77 -4.22
N ALA A 142 -1.67 5.87 -5.19
CA ALA A 142 -2.95 5.26 -5.55
C ALA A 142 -3.44 4.30 -4.45
N GLY A 143 -2.53 3.48 -3.92
CA GLY A 143 -2.79 2.55 -2.81
C GLY A 143 -3.17 3.25 -1.51
N GLU A 144 -2.59 4.43 -1.25
CA GLU A 144 -2.91 5.28 -0.11
C GLU A 144 -4.39 5.66 -0.11
N LEU A 145 -4.91 6.15 -1.24
CA LEU A 145 -6.31 6.52 -1.33
C LEU A 145 -7.22 5.29 -1.20
N LEU A 146 -6.86 4.17 -1.84
CA LEU A 146 -7.62 2.91 -1.73
C LEU A 146 -7.76 2.45 -0.28
N VAL A 147 -6.66 2.41 0.48
CA VAL A 147 -6.67 1.98 1.89
C VAL A 147 -7.50 2.94 2.74
N ARG A 148 -7.35 4.26 2.56
CA ARG A 148 -8.14 5.26 3.30
C ARG A 148 -9.64 5.12 3.03
N GLU A 149 -10.01 5.01 1.77
CA GLU A 149 -11.41 4.91 1.35
C GLU A 149 -12.04 3.54 1.69
N ALA A 150 -11.23 2.51 1.92
CA ALA A 150 -11.66 1.23 2.50
C ALA A 150 -11.77 1.26 4.04
N GLY A 151 -11.43 2.37 4.70
CA GLY A 151 -11.54 2.57 6.15
C GLY A 151 -10.25 2.28 6.94
N GLY A 152 -9.12 2.12 6.25
CA GLY A 152 -7.80 1.96 6.85
C GLY A 152 -7.09 3.30 7.08
N ILE A 153 -5.88 3.23 7.62
CA ILE A 153 -4.99 4.37 7.79
C ILE A 153 -3.60 4.08 7.24
N LEU A 154 -2.87 5.14 6.92
CA LEU A 154 -1.45 5.07 6.58
C LEU A 154 -0.65 6.04 7.45
N THR A 155 0.51 5.60 7.89
CA THR A 155 1.47 6.38 8.68
C THR A 155 2.89 6.11 8.22
N ASP A 156 3.83 6.91 8.71
CA ASP A 156 5.23 6.50 8.78
C ASP A 156 5.46 5.56 9.98
N PHE A 157 6.71 5.11 10.17
CA PHE A 157 7.07 4.17 11.24
C PHE A 157 7.05 4.77 12.65
N VAL A 158 6.87 6.09 12.79
CA VAL A 158 6.69 6.75 14.10
C VAL A 158 5.25 7.25 14.30
N GLY A 159 4.32 6.82 13.42
CA GLY A 159 2.90 7.15 13.51
C GLY A 159 2.52 8.51 12.93
N GLY A 160 3.43 9.19 12.25
CA GLY A 160 3.22 10.49 11.61
C GLY A 160 2.79 10.41 10.15
N HIS A 161 2.82 11.56 9.47
CA HIS A 161 2.46 11.70 8.05
C HIS A 161 3.68 11.96 7.15
N ASN A 162 4.91 11.74 7.64
CA ASN A 162 6.13 12.01 6.88
C ASN A 162 6.45 10.92 5.84
N TYR A 163 5.59 9.91 5.66
CA TYR A 163 5.74 8.89 4.63
C TYR A 163 5.72 9.49 3.20
N LEU A 164 5.04 10.63 3.00
CA LEU A 164 5.03 11.34 1.72
C LEU A 164 6.44 11.80 1.29
N THR A 165 7.31 12.10 2.26
CA THR A 165 8.68 12.56 2.02
C THR A 165 9.68 11.42 2.15
N SER A 166 9.53 10.58 3.18
CA SER A 166 10.50 9.53 3.51
C SER A 166 10.33 8.25 2.69
N GLY A 167 9.11 7.96 2.21
CA GLY A 167 8.77 6.68 1.58
C GLY A 167 8.65 5.51 2.57
N ASN A 168 8.85 5.73 3.87
CA ASN A 168 8.67 4.71 4.89
C ASN A 168 7.18 4.65 5.22
N LEU A 169 6.54 3.55 4.84
CA LEU A 169 5.08 3.46 4.85
C LEU A 169 4.62 2.29 5.69
N LEU A 170 3.60 2.55 6.49
CA LEU A 170 2.82 1.57 7.22
C LEU A 170 1.34 1.77 6.86
N ALA A 171 0.64 0.70 6.47
CA ALA A 171 -0.78 0.72 6.10
C ALA A 171 -1.54 -0.44 6.73
N GLY A 172 -2.80 -0.23 7.09
CA GLY A 172 -3.68 -1.26 7.64
C GLY A 172 -4.88 -0.66 8.37
N SER A 173 -5.60 -1.49 9.14
CA SER A 173 -6.63 -0.98 10.04
C SER A 173 -6.03 -0.07 11.12
N ARG A 174 -6.84 0.83 11.69
CA ARG A 174 -6.36 1.74 12.78
C ARG A 174 -5.78 0.99 13.97
N ARG A 175 -6.31 -0.22 14.25
CA ARG A 175 -5.86 -1.05 15.37
C ARG A 175 -4.52 -1.72 15.07
N ILE A 176 -4.34 -2.20 13.85
CA ILE A 176 -3.11 -2.84 13.38
C ILE A 176 -1.96 -1.84 13.41
N VAL A 177 -2.14 -0.70 12.76
CA VAL A 177 -1.11 0.35 12.66
C VAL A 177 -0.68 0.84 14.05
N LYS A 178 -1.63 1.01 14.99
CA LYS A 178 -1.31 1.42 16.37
C LYS A 178 -0.43 0.41 17.12
N LYS A 179 -0.45 -0.87 16.77
CA LYS A 179 0.35 -1.90 17.45
C LYS A 179 1.76 -2.07 16.87
N TRP A 180 2.00 -1.52 15.68
CA TRP A 180 3.29 -1.62 15.00
C TRP A 180 4.18 -0.38 15.28
N CYS A 181 3.56 0.77 15.56
CA CYS A 181 4.22 1.95 16.15
C CYS A 181 4.51 1.73 17.64
#